data_AF-A0A365H240-F1
#
_entry.id   AF-A0A365H240-F1
#
_cell.length_a   1.000
_cell.length_b   1.000
_cell.length_c   1.000
_cell.angle_alpha   90.00
_cell.angle_beta   90.00
_cell.angle_gamma   90.00
#
_symmetry.space_group_name_H-M   'P 1'
#
loop_
_entity.id
_entity.type
_entity.pdbx_description
1 polymer ?
#
loop_
_entity_poly.entity_id
_entity_poly.type
_entity_poly.pdbx_seq_one_letter_code
_entity_poly.pdbx_strand_id
1 'polypeptide(L)'
;MVAKLGGHVTGEGGLIKELESFGGHVEDAAVAAASMPIGTALKEFVEHYSPGLKAMVNKTGSVVTGAVKATMAYLEANREMAEEAQRNAINAPAPRIGR
;
A
#
# COMPACT_ATOMS: atom_id res chain seq x y z
N MET A 1 0.78 12.73 -1.45
CA MET A 1 1.11 11.59 -2.34
C MET A 1 1.00 10.25 -1.62
N VAL A 2 1.69 10.05 -0.49
CA VAL A 2 1.64 8.80 0.31
C VAL A 2 0.21 8.42 0.76
N ALA A 3 -0.58 9.38 1.26
CA ALA A 3 -1.97 9.13 1.67
C ALA A 3 -2.86 8.66 0.50
N LYS A 4 -2.65 9.21 -0.71
CA LYS A 4 -3.39 8.79 -1.92
C LYS A 4 -3.04 7.36 -2.32
N LEU A 5 -1.78 6.95 -2.17
CA LEU A 5 -1.33 5.60 -2.50
C LEU A 5 -1.86 4.56 -1.49
N GLY A 6 -1.82 4.87 -0.19
CA GLY A 6 -2.47 4.05 0.84
C GLY A 6 -3.97 3.88 0.60
N GLY A 7 -4.63 4.93 0.11
CA GLY A 7 -6.05 4.89 -0.28
C GLY A 7 -6.39 3.87 -1.39
N HIS A 8 -5.45 3.51 -2.28
CA HIS A 8 -5.71 2.46 -3.28
C HIS A 8 -5.72 1.05 -2.67
N VAL A 9 -5.16 0.89 -1.46
CA VAL A 9 -5.17 -0.38 -0.73
C VAL A 9 -6.31 -0.39 0.29
N THR A 10 -6.43 0.67 1.09
CA THR A 10 -7.32 0.71 2.27
C THR A 10 -8.48 1.71 2.18
N GLY A 11 -8.56 2.51 1.12
CA GLY A 11 -9.55 3.58 0.98
C GLY A 11 -10.87 3.14 0.35
N GLU A 12 -11.79 4.09 0.20
CA GLU A 12 -13.05 3.93 -0.52
C GLU A 12 -12.74 3.71 -2.02
N GLY A 13 -13.12 2.56 -2.57
CA GLY A 13 -12.67 2.08 -3.89
C GLY A 13 -11.25 1.45 -3.89
N GLY A 14 -10.66 1.24 -2.71
CA GLY A 14 -9.40 0.52 -2.55
C GLY A 14 -9.59 -0.99 -2.62
N LEU A 15 -8.49 -1.71 -2.83
CA LEU A 15 -8.49 -3.16 -3.06
C LEU A 15 -9.14 -3.96 -1.90
N ILE A 16 -8.99 -3.52 -0.66
CA ILE A 16 -9.68 -4.16 0.48
C ILE A 16 -11.20 -4.02 0.34
N LYS A 17 -11.68 -2.82 -0.05
CA LYS A 17 -13.10 -2.56 -0.18
C LYS A 17 -13.73 -3.32 -1.34
N GLU A 18 -13.00 -3.45 -2.45
CA GLU A 18 -13.41 -4.29 -3.58
C GLU A 18 -13.53 -5.77 -3.19
N LEU A 19 -12.61 -6.27 -2.36
CA LEU A 19 -12.67 -7.65 -1.89
C LEU A 19 -13.87 -7.90 -0.95
N GLU A 20 -14.17 -6.95 -0.06
CA GLU A 20 -15.37 -6.99 0.77
C GLU A 20 -16.64 -6.98 -0.08
N SER A 21 -16.71 -6.07 -1.07
CA SER A 21 -17.86 -5.91 -1.95
C SER A 21 -18.10 -7.14 -2.81
N PHE A 22 -17.01 -7.76 -3.30
CA PHE A 22 -17.08 -9.04 -4.00
C PHE A 22 -17.71 -10.14 -3.14
N GLY A 23 -17.32 -10.26 -1.86
CA GLY A 23 -17.93 -11.22 -0.94
C GLY A 23 -19.44 -10.99 -0.78
N GLY A 24 -19.83 -9.74 -0.57
CA GLY A 24 -21.25 -9.34 -0.48
C GLY A 24 -22.04 -9.66 -1.75
N HIS A 25 -21.50 -9.34 -2.94
CA HIS A 25 -22.16 -9.64 -4.21
C HIS A 25 -22.35 -11.14 -4.45
N VAL A 26 -21.41 -11.97 -4.00
CA VAL A 26 -21.57 -13.43 -4.11
C VAL A 26 -22.65 -13.95 -3.16
N GLU A 27 -22.73 -13.39 -1.95
CA GLU A 27 -23.81 -13.69 -1.00
C GLU A 27 -25.18 -13.27 -1.56
N ASP A 28 -25.30 -12.05 -2.08
CA ASP A 28 -26.51 -11.55 -2.73
C ASP A 28 -26.93 -12.43 -3.92
N ALA A 29 -25.96 -12.87 -4.74
CA ALA A 29 -26.22 -13.79 -5.84
C ALA A 29 -26.73 -15.16 -5.36
N ALA A 30 -26.19 -15.67 -4.25
CA ALA A 30 -26.65 -16.94 -3.67
C ALA A 30 -28.08 -16.83 -3.14
N VAL A 31 -28.43 -15.71 -2.49
CA VAL A 31 -29.79 -15.42 -2.02
C VAL A 31 -30.75 -15.28 -3.21
N ALA A 32 -30.36 -14.50 -4.23
CA ALA A 32 -31.18 -14.27 -5.42
C ALA A 32 -31.42 -15.53 -6.26
N ALA A 33 -30.44 -16.43 -6.31
CA ALA A 33 -30.55 -17.69 -7.04
C ALA A 33 -31.60 -18.65 -6.43
N ALA A 34 -31.92 -18.49 -5.13
CA ALA A 34 -32.92 -19.29 -4.39
C ALA A 34 -32.78 -20.81 -4.60
N SER A 35 -31.55 -21.29 -4.76
CA SER A 35 -31.23 -22.66 -5.17
C SER A 35 -30.08 -23.20 -4.35
N MET A 36 -30.34 -24.26 -3.58
CA MET A 36 -29.35 -24.90 -2.71
C MET A 36 -28.07 -25.31 -3.46
N PRO A 37 -28.14 -25.99 -4.63
CA PRO A 37 -26.94 -26.33 -5.38
C PRO A 37 -26.12 -25.12 -5.84
N ILE A 38 -26.79 -24.04 -6.27
CA ILE A 38 -26.11 -22.82 -6.72
C ILE A 38 -25.46 -22.10 -5.53
N GLY A 39 -26.16 -22.01 -4.40
CA GLY A 39 -25.62 -21.43 -3.17
C GLY A 39 -24.39 -22.19 -2.66
N THR A 40 -24.41 -23.52 -2.70
CA THR A 40 -23.23 -24.35 -2.35
C THR A 40 -22.06 -24.08 -3.29
N ALA A 41 -22.29 -24.05 -4.60
CA ALA A 41 -21.23 -23.79 -5.58
C ALA A 41 -20.61 -22.39 -5.40
N LEU A 42 -21.42 -21.36 -5.13
CA LEU A 42 -20.94 -20.01 -4.86
C LEU A 42 -20.14 -19.92 -3.56
N LYS A 43 -20.55 -20.64 -2.52
CA LYS A 43 -19.79 -20.75 -1.28
C LYS A 43 -18.42 -21.39 -1.52
N GLU A 44 -18.38 -22.53 -2.20
CA GLU A 44 -17.13 -23.23 -2.54
C GLU A 44 -16.20 -22.36 -3.39
N PHE A 45 -16.76 -21.60 -4.33
CA PHE A 45 -16.03 -20.63 -5.13
C PHE A 45 -15.35 -19.57 -4.24
N VAL A 46 -16.09 -18.95 -3.32
CA VAL A 46 -15.52 -17.96 -2.39
C VAL A 46 -14.47 -18.58 -1.50
N GLU A 47 -14.71 -19.77 -0.95
CA GLU A 47 -13.75 -20.48 -0.10
C GLU A 47 -12.45 -20.80 -0.83
N HIS A 48 -12.54 -21.22 -2.10
CA HIS A 48 -11.37 -21.55 -2.92
C HIS A 48 -10.52 -20.32 -3.26
N TYR A 49 -11.15 -19.22 -3.68
CA TYR A 49 -10.43 -18.05 -4.19
C TYR A 49 -10.05 -17.02 -3.11
N SER A 50 -10.76 -17.00 -1.98
CA SER A 50 -10.49 -16.04 -0.89
C SER A 50 -9.04 -16.00 -0.41
N PRO A 51 -8.33 -17.13 -0.21
CA PRO A 51 -6.93 -17.10 0.21
C PRO A 51 -6.03 -16.40 -0.81
N GLY A 52 -6.22 -16.67 -2.10
CA GLY A 52 -5.45 -16.06 -3.19
C GLY A 52 -5.70 -14.55 -3.29
N LEU A 53 -6.97 -14.14 -3.22
CA LEU A 53 -7.35 -12.73 -3.22
C LEU A 53 -6.74 -11.99 -2.02
N LYS A 54 -6.84 -12.55 -0.81
CA LYS A 54 -6.22 -11.98 0.41
C LYS A 54 -4.69 -11.88 0.28
N ALA A 55 -4.04 -12.89 -0.30
CA ALA A 55 -2.60 -12.86 -0.54
C ALA A 55 -2.19 -11.73 -1.50
N MET A 56 -2.97 -11.47 -2.55
CA MET A 56 -2.72 -10.34 -3.46
C MET A 56 -2.86 -8.99 -2.76
N VAL A 57 -3.88 -8.81 -1.92
CA VAL A 57 -4.04 -7.58 -1.12
C VAL A 57 -2.85 -7.38 -0.19
N ASN A 58 -2.47 -8.42 0.54
CA ASN A 58 -1.32 -8.37 1.45
C ASN A 58 -0.02 -8.05 0.72
N LYS A 59 0.23 -8.68 -0.43
CA LYS A 59 1.42 -8.43 -1.25
C LYS A 59 1.44 -6.98 -1.72
N THR A 60 0.33 -6.48 -2.25
CA THR A 60 0.20 -5.09 -2.71
C THR A 60 0.47 -4.11 -1.57
N GLY A 61 -0.16 -4.32 -0.40
CA GLY A 61 0.05 -3.50 0.80
C GLY A 61 1.51 -3.50 1.25
N SER A 62 2.17 -4.66 1.21
CA SER A 62 3.59 -4.78 1.60
C SER A 62 4.53 -4.00 0.68
N VAL A 63 4.30 -4.05 -0.63
CA VAL A 63 5.13 -3.34 -1.63
C VAL A 63 4.94 -1.84 -1.51
N VAL A 64 3.69 -1.38 -1.42
CA VAL A 64 3.38 0.04 -1.22
C VAL A 64 4.03 0.57 0.06
N THR A 65 3.90 -0.16 1.17
CA THR A 65 4.51 0.24 2.44
C THR A 65 6.04 0.27 2.35
N GLY A 66 6.65 -0.72 1.70
CA GLY A 66 8.10 -0.79 1.48
C GLY A 66 8.61 0.39 0.66
N ALA A 67 7.92 0.73 -0.43
CA ALA A 67 8.27 1.86 -1.29
C ALA A 67 8.22 3.19 -0.51
N VAL A 68 7.15 3.41 0.28
CA VAL A 68 7.02 4.60 1.13
C VAL A 68 8.17 4.69 2.13
N LYS A 69 8.50 3.59 2.83
CA LYS A 69 9.61 3.56 3.79
C LYS A 69 10.94 3.87 3.12
N ALA A 70 11.22 3.31 1.94
CA ALA A 70 12.44 3.58 1.19
C ALA A 70 12.54 5.05 0.80
N THR A 71 11.46 5.65 0.29
CA THR A 71 11.43 7.09 -0.03
C THR A 71 11.69 7.96 1.20
N MET A 72 11.07 7.65 2.34
CA MET A 72 11.29 8.39 3.58
C MET A 72 12.73 8.26 4.08
N ALA A 73 13.34 7.08 3.95
CA ALA A 73 14.74 6.87 4.30
C ALA A 73 15.68 7.73 3.45
N TYR A 74 15.45 7.86 2.14
CA TYR A 74 16.21 8.76 1.29
C TYR A 74 16.08 10.23 1.71
N LEU A 75 14.86 10.67 2.05
CA LEU A 75 14.63 12.04 2.49
C LEU A 75 15.33 12.35 3.82
N GLU A 76 15.28 11.41 4.76
CA GLU A 76 15.95 11.58 6.05
C GLU A 76 17.48 11.59 5.88
N ALA A 77 18.04 10.67 5.10
CA ALA A 77 19.48 10.65 4.82
C ALA A 77 19.95 11.95 4.16
N ASN A 78 19.16 12.50 3.22
CA ASN A 78 19.46 13.81 2.62
C ASN A 78 19.43 14.93 3.65
N ARG A 79 18.51 14.88 4.63
CA ARG A 79 18.46 15.85 5.72
C ARG A 79 19.70 15.75 6.61
N GLU A 80 20.09 14.54 7.00
CA GLU A 80 21.28 14.29 7.82
C GLU A 80 22.56 14.78 7.13
N MET A 81 22.74 14.48 5.84
CA MET A 81 23.87 14.95 5.04
C MET A 81 23.88 16.48 4.92
N ALA A 82 22.72 17.12 4.76
CA ALA A 82 22.62 18.58 4.70
C ALA A 82 22.98 19.23 6.05
N GLU A 83 22.49 18.67 7.16
CA GLU A 83 22.84 19.13 8.51
C GLU A 83 24.34 18.97 8.79
N GLU A 84 24.95 17.85 8.37
CA GLU A 84 26.38 17.62 8.51
C GLU A 84 27.20 18.60 7.66
N ALA A 85 26.81 18.82 6.40
CA ALA A 85 27.46 19.80 5.53
C ALA A 85 27.39 21.22 6.12
N GLN A 86 26.25 21.61 6.71
CA GLN A 86 26.11 22.90 7.38
C GLN A 86 27.02 23.01 8.61
N ARG A 87 27.11 21.97 9.45
CA ARG A 87 28.04 21.92 10.59
C ARG A 87 29.49 22.06 10.13
N ASN A 88 29.86 21.37 9.06
CA ASN A 88 31.22 21.40 8.51
C ASN A 88 31.55 22.74 7.86
N ALA A 89 30.59 23.40 7.22
CA ALA A 89 30.76 24.71 6.58
C ALA A 89 31.14 25.82 7.59
N ILE A 90 30.61 25.76 8.82
CA ILE A 90 30.98 26.71 9.89
C ILE A 90 32.47 26.59 10.24
N ASN A 91 33.01 25.38 10.17
CA ASN A 91 34.42 25.10 10.49
C ASN A 91 35.34 25.20 9.27
N ALA A 92 34.81 25.56 8.10
CA ALA A 92 35.60 25.64 6.87
C ALA A 92 36.50 26.88 6.88
N PRO A 93 37.79 26.76 6.46
CA PRO A 93 38.69 27.90 6.36
C PRO A 93 38.17 28.91 5.33
N ALA A 94 38.43 30.21 5.57
CA ALA A 94 37.97 31.29 4.72
C ALA A 94 38.38 31.07 3.24
N PRO A 95 37.49 31.31 2.27
CA PRO A 95 37.79 31.08 0.86
C PRO A 95 39.01 31.89 0.45
N ARG A 96 39.98 31.23 -0.20
CA ARG A 96 41.14 31.90 -0.77
C ARG A 96 40.68 32.72 -1.97
N ILE A 97 40.39 34.00 -1.74
CA ILE A 97 40.12 34.96 -2.82
C ILE A 97 41.47 35.22 -3.50
N GLY A 98 41.67 34.60 -4.67
CA GLY A 98 42.79 34.92 -5.56
C GLY A 98 42.65 36.37 -6.02
N ARG A 99 43.73 37.13 -5.89
CA ARG A 99 43.86 38.49 -6.39
C ARG A 99 43.97 38.52 -7.91
#